data_AF-A0A8I2G5A5-F1
#
_entry.id   AF-A0A8I2G5A5-F1
#
_cell.length_a   1.000
_cell.length_b   1.000
_cell.length_c   1.000
_cell.angle_alpha   90.00
_cell.angle_beta   90.00
_cell.angle_gamma   90.00
#
_symmetry.space_group_name_H-M   'P 1'
#
loop_
_entity.id
_entity.type
_entity.pdbx_description
1 polymer ?
#
loop_
_entity_poly.entity_id
_entity_poly.type
_entity_poly.pdbx_seq_one_letter_code
_entity_poly.pdbx_strand_id
1 'polypeptide(L)'
;MFIFLTPFSLRFSPGLFTWHQNHQEYFLALLTGGGMDLSQDIALAYIIAQGWIPTALAYTVSTQQELSVSEKDWLKVSERCKKELELVIHSYKQRIDDWGASIEKFSEFRNAKAGG
;
A
#
# COMPACT_ATOMS: atom_id res chain seq x y z
N MET A 1 51.08 7.36 -5.45
CA MET A 1 50.64 6.74 -4.17
C MET A 1 49.50 5.80 -4.52
N PHE A 2 49.82 4.52 -4.68
CA PHE A 2 48.87 3.47 -5.04
C PHE A 2 48.44 2.76 -3.75
N ILE A 3 47.16 2.81 -3.42
CA ILE A 3 46.62 2.07 -2.26
C ILE A 3 46.23 0.67 -2.74
N PHE A 4 46.86 -0.30 -2.11
CA PHE A 4 46.71 -1.74 -2.34
C PHE A 4 45.30 -2.23 -1.98
N LEU A 5 44.80 -3.10 -2.85
CA LEU A 5 43.76 -4.10 -2.62
C LEU A 5 44.06 -4.95 -1.38
N THR A 6 43.05 -5.20 -0.55
CA THR A 6 42.93 -6.46 0.20
C THR A 6 41.79 -7.28 -0.41
N PRO A 7 42.00 -8.58 -0.69
CA PRO A 7 40.97 -9.44 -1.25
C PRO A 7 40.22 -10.14 -0.11
N PHE A 8 38.97 -9.76 0.15
CA PHE A 8 38.09 -10.55 1.00
C PHE A 8 37.28 -11.52 0.13
N SER A 9 37.85 -12.70 -0.12
CA SER A 9 37.16 -13.78 -0.81
C SER A 9 36.13 -14.46 0.10
N LEU A 10 34.86 -14.18 -0.21
CA LEU A 10 33.72 -15.10 -0.34
C LEU A 10 33.62 -16.31 0.61
N ARG A 11 32.55 -16.34 1.41
CA ARG A 11 31.83 -17.58 1.70
C ARG A 11 30.37 -17.42 1.23
N PHE A 12 30.18 -17.61 -0.07
CA PHE A 12 28.87 -17.80 -0.68
C PHE A 12 28.32 -19.15 -0.18
N SER A 13 27.27 -19.13 0.64
CA SER A 13 26.43 -20.31 0.83
C SER A 13 25.50 -20.41 -0.39
N PRO A 14 25.62 -21.45 -1.23
CA PRO A 14 24.67 -21.66 -2.32
C PRO A 14 23.43 -22.32 -1.74
N GLY A 15 22.47 -21.51 -1.33
CA GLY A 15 21.21 -21.99 -0.78
C GLY A 15 20.10 -20.99 -0.97
N LEU A 16 19.24 -21.27 -1.96
CA LEU A 16 17.90 -20.70 -2.12
C LEU A 16 17.82 -19.29 -2.75
N PHE A 17 18.27 -19.18 -4.00
CA PHE A 17 17.75 -18.15 -4.91
C PHE A 17 16.45 -18.66 -5.53
N THR A 18 15.33 -18.52 -4.81
CA THR A 18 14.01 -18.63 -5.41
C THR A 18 13.65 -17.29 -6.03
N TRP A 19 13.46 -17.28 -7.35
CA TRP A 19 12.96 -16.14 -8.11
C TRP A 19 11.52 -15.84 -7.67
N HIS A 20 11.34 -14.97 -6.67
CA HIS A 20 10.00 -14.49 -6.32
C HIS A 20 9.63 -13.34 -7.28
N GLN A 21 8.74 -13.63 -8.23
CA GLN A 21 8.09 -12.66 -9.11
C GLN A 21 7.22 -11.69 -8.28
N ASN A 22 7.80 -10.69 -7.62
CA ASN A 22 7.07 -9.55 -7.05
C ASN A 22 7.95 -8.28 -7.10
N HIS A 23 8.08 -7.71 -8.29
CA HIS A 23 8.85 -6.48 -8.56
C HIS A 23 8.14 -5.19 -8.09
N GLN A 24 7.61 -5.17 -6.85
CA GLN A 24 7.12 -3.93 -6.21
C GLN A 24 7.53 -3.80 -4.73
N GLU A 25 7.94 -4.87 -4.07
CA GLU A 25 8.20 -4.87 -2.62
C GLU A 25 9.63 -4.39 -2.25
N TYR A 26 10.58 -4.45 -3.20
CA TYR A 26 11.99 -4.16 -2.91
C TYR A 26 12.35 -2.67 -2.84
N PHE A 27 11.52 -1.76 -3.34
CA PHE A 27 11.77 -0.33 -3.21
C PHE A 27 11.52 0.18 -1.77
N LEU A 28 10.60 -0.46 -1.05
CA LEU A 28 10.22 -0.06 0.31
C LEU A 28 11.31 -0.42 1.33
N ALA A 29 11.91 -1.61 1.22
CA ALA A 29 12.90 -2.10 2.17
C ALA A 29 14.24 -1.31 2.13
N LEU A 30 14.58 -0.69 0.99
CA LEU A 30 15.79 0.13 0.86
C LEU A 30 15.63 1.54 1.46
N LEU A 31 14.40 2.04 1.58
CA LEU A 31 14.12 3.35 2.16
C LEU A 31 14.00 3.29 3.70
N THR A 32 13.53 2.18 4.27
CA THR A 32 13.32 2.03 5.72
C THR A 32 14.59 1.76 6.54
N GLY A 33 15.78 1.83 5.95
CA GLY A 33 17.06 1.44 6.57
C GLY A 33 17.59 2.35 7.68
N GLY A 34 16.89 3.43 8.04
CA GLY A 34 17.34 4.33 9.09
C GLY A 34 16.22 5.16 9.70
N GLY A 35 15.50 4.60 10.69
CA GLY A 35 14.77 5.29 11.78
C GLY A 35 13.79 6.43 11.46
N MET A 36 13.63 6.82 10.20
CA MET A 36 12.88 7.97 9.73
C MET A 36 11.61 7.46 9.07
N ASP A 37 10.47 8.02 9.47
CA ASP A 37 9.19 7.70 8.82
C ASP A 37 9.16 8.37 7.44
N LEU A 38 9.32 7.56 6.39
CA LEU A 38 9.32 8.00 4.99
C LEU A 38 7.96 7.85 4.31
N SER A 39 6.90 7.59 5.08
CA SER A 39 5.57 7.35 4.52
C SER A 39 5.05 8.50 3.67
N GLN A 40 5.39 9.76 3.99
CA GLN A 40 5.00 10.95 3.21
C GLN A 40 5.76 11.04 1.88
N ASP A 41 7.07 10.78 1.89
CA ASP A 41 7.89 10.75 0.67
C ASP A 41 7.47 9.62 -0.26
N ILE A 42 7.16 8.45 0.30
CA ILE A 42 6.63 7.31 -0.45
C ILE A 42 5.26 7.68 -1.04
N ALA A 43 4.38 8.32 -0.27
CA ALA A 43 3.07 8.77 -0.77
C ALA A 43 3.23 9.78 -1.91
N LEU A 44 4.13 10.74 -1.79
CA LEU A 44 4.44 11.70 -2.85
C LEU A 44 4.98 11.01 -4.10
N ALA A 45 5.87 10.02 -3.96
CA ALA A 45 6.38 9.23 -5.07
C ALA A 45 5.26 8.47 -5.81
N TYR A 46 4.30 7.90 -5.08
CA TYR A 46 3.12 7.26 -5.66
C TYR A 46 2.26 8.23 -6.46
N ILE A 47 2.04 9.44 -5.95
CA ILE A 47 1.31 10.50 -6.67
C ILE A 47 2.05 10.89 -7.95
N ILE A 48 3.38 11.02 -7.91
CA ILE A 48 4.18 11.42 -9.07
C ILE A 48 4.22 10.31 -10.12
N ALA A 49 4.44 9.07 -9.69
CA ALA A 49 4.65 7.93 -10.59
C ALA A 49 3.34 7.39 -11.19
N GLN A 50 2.29 7.32 -10.38
CA GLN A 50 1.06 6.62 -10.75
C GLN A 50 -0.20 7.48 -10.60
N GLY A 51 -0.09 8.62 -9.92
CA GLY A 51 -1.22 9.53 -9.75
C GLY A 51 -2.29 9.01 -8.82
N TRP A 52 -2.01 8.04 -7.95
CA TRP A 52 -2.89 7.54 -6.87
C TRP A 52 -2.04 7.08 -5.68
N ILE A 53 -2.66 6.90 -4.51
CA ILE A 53 -1.97 6.43 -3.28
C ILE A 53 -2.66 5.13 -2.81
N PRO A 54 -1.91 4.08 -2.45
CA PRO A 54 -2.48 2.89 -1.82
C PRO A 54 -3.27 3.22 -0.56
N THR A 55 -4.47 2.65 -0.41
CA THR A 55 -5.38 2.93 0.72
C THR A 55 -4.72 2.75 2.08
N ALA A 56 -3.91 1.69 2.25
CA ALA A 56 -3.19 1.44 3.49
C ALA A 56 -2.20 2.57 3.82
N LEU A 57 -1.49 3.08 2.80
CA LEU A 57 -0.57 4.19 2.95
C LEU A 57 -1.32 5.51 3.19
N ALA A 58 -2.43 5.75 2.48
CA ALA A 58 -3.28 6.91 2.70
C ALA A 58 -3.84 6.96 4.12
N TYR A 59 -4.25 5.82 4.68
CA TYR A 59 -4.71 5.70 6.06
C TYR A 59 -3.62 6.12 7.05
N THR A 60 -2.42 5.54 6.91
CA THR A 60 -1.28 5.86 7.78
C THR A 60 -0.88 7.33 7.67
N VAL A 61 -0.68 7.83 6.46
CA VAL A 61 -0.21 9.21 6.22
C VAL A 61 -1.25 10.26 6.65
N SER A 62 -2.56 9.97 6.52
CA SER A 62 -3.62 10.93 6.88
C SER A 62 -3.67 11.34 8.34
N THR A 63 -3.03 10.56 9.23
CA THR A 63 -2.98 10.83 10.67
C THR A 63 -1.75 11.63 11.10
N GLN A 64 -0.83 11.89 10.17
CA GLN A 64 0.41 12.58 10.42
C GLN A 64 0.29 14.08 10.15
N GLN A 65 1.16 14.88 10.74
CA GLN A 65 1.37 16.28 10.35
C GLN A 65 2.49 16.35 9.31
N GLU A 66 2.82 17.54 8.79
CA GLU A 66 3.99 17.72 7.93
C GLU A 66 5.27 17.25 8.65
N LEU A 67 5.93 16.20 8.14
CA LEU A 67 7.12 15.62 8.77
C LEU A 67 8.34 15.68 7.86
N SER A 68 8.21 15.22 6.62
CA SER A 68 9.37 15.02 5.73
C SER A 68 9.28 15.70 4.37
N VAL A 69 8.08 16.15 3.97
CA VAL A 69 7.84 16.85 2.70
C VAL A 69 7.55 18.33 2.92
N SER A 70 7.69 19.15 1.88
CA SER A 70 7.36 20.58 1.95
C SER A 70 5.86 20.82 2.17
N GLU A 71 5.46 21.92 2.80
CA GLU A 71 4.06 22.31 3.02
C GLU A 71 3.17 22.14 1.77
N LYS A 72 3.67 22.57 0.61
CA LYS A 72 2.95 22.46 -0.67
C LYS A 72 2.71 20.99 -1.07
N ASP A 73 3.72 20.15 -0.92
CA ASP A 73 3.62 18.73 -1.24
C ASP A 73 2.80 17.99 -0.19
N TRP A 74 2.88 18.40 1.07
CA TRP A 74 2.06 17.90 2.15
C TRP A 74 0.57 18.12 1.91
N LEU A 75 0.18 19.33 1.49
CA LEU A 75 -1.22 19.63 1.12
C LEU A 75 -1.67 18.75 -0.05
N LYS A 76 -0.83 18.60 -1.08
CA LYS A 76 -1.13 17.75 -2.24
C LYS A 76 -1.31 16.27 -1.84
N VAL A 77 -0.45 15.76 -0.96
CA VAL A 77 -0.54 14.41 -0.41
C VAL A 77 -1.82 14.25 0.41
N SER A 78 -2.11 15.21 1.28
CA SER A 78 -3.29 15.21 2.15
C SER A 78 -4.60 15.21 1.37
N GLU A 79 -4.72 16.08 0.37
CA GLU A 79 -5.88 16.13 -0.53
C GLU A 79 -6.07 14.80 -1.26
N ARG A 80 -4.95 14.19 -1.69
CA ARG A 80 -5.04 12.92 -2.38
C ARG A 80 -5.43 11.78 -1.44
N CYS A 81 -4.86 11.72 -0.24
CA CYS A 81 -5.24 10.76 0.80
C CYS A 81 -6.74 10.84 1.08
N LYS A 82 -7.28 12.06 1.25
CA LYS A 82 -8.72 12.27 1.45
C LYS A 82 -9.54 11.67 0.30
N LYS A 83 -9.17 11.97 -0.95
CA LYS A 83 -9.89 11.46 -2.13
C LYS A 83 -9.88 9.93 -2.21
N GLU A 84 -8.75 9.29 -1.94
CA GLU A 84 -8.66 7.83 -1.96
C GLU A 84 -9.51 7.19 -0.84
N LEU A 85 -9.54 7.79 0.35
CA LEU A 85 -10.39 7.33 1.45
C LEU A 85 -11.88 7.48 1.14
N GLU A 86 -12.30 8.56 0.47
CA GLU A 86 -13.68 8.75 0.02
C GLU A 86 -14.10 7.69 -1.02
N LEU A 87 -13.21 7.34 -1.96
CA LEU A 87 -13.45 6.26 -2.93
C LEU A 87 -13.61 4.91 -2.23
N VAL A 88 -12.80 4.65 -1.20
CA VAL A 88 -12.88 3.42 -0.40
C VAL A 88 -14.21 3.35 0.34
N ILE A 89 -14.66 4.44 0.97
CA ILE A 89 -15.98 4.50 1.60
C ILE A 89 -17.09 4.17 0.60
N HIS A 90 -17.02 4.74 -0.61
CA HIS A 90 -18.01 4.46 -1.65
C HIS A 90 -18.01 2.97 -2.05
N SER A 91 -16.82 2.39 -2.25
CA SER A 91 -16.67 0.98 -2.60
C SER A 91 -17.24 0.04 -1.53
N TYR A 92 -17.02 0.35 -0.24
CA TYR A 92 -17.56 -0.45 0.85
C TYR A 92 -19.08 -0.33 0.98
N LYS A 93 -19.65 0.87 0.79
CA LYS A 93 -21.10 1.04 0.76
C LYS A 93 -21.74 0.20 -0.34
N GLN A 94 -21.23 0.30 -1.56
CA GLN A 94 -21.70 -0.51 -2.68
C GLN A 94 -21.60 -2.01 -2.37
N ARG A 95 -20.48 -2.45 -1.79
CA ARG A 95 -20.27 -3.85 -1.44
C ARG A 95 -21.26 -4.36 -0.39
N ILE A 96 -21.61 -3.53 0.59
CA ILE A 96 -22.61 -3.85 1.62
C ILE A 96 -23.99 -4.01 0.96
N ASP A 97 -24.36 -3.12 0.05
CA ASP A 97 -25.65 -3.16 -0.65
C ASP A 97 -25.76 -4.43 -1.52
N ASP A 98 -24.72 -4.74 -2.31
CA ASP A 98 -24.66 -5.94 -3.15
C ASP A 98 -24.78 -7.22 -2.31
N TRP A 99 -24.12 -7.23 -1.15
CA TRP A 99 -24.18 -8.36 -0.23
C TRP A 99 -25.56 -8.49 0.41
N GLY A 100 -26.19 -7.38 0.80
CA GLY A 100 -27.55 -7.34 1.34
C GLY A 100 -28.56 -7.96 0.37
N ALA A 101 -28.52 -7.57 -0.90
CA ALA A 101 -29.35 -8.14 -1.95
C ALA A 101 -29.10 -9.64 -2.15
N SER A 102 -27.86 -10.09 -1.96
CA SER A 102 -27.50 -11.52 -2.05
C SER A 102 -28.06 -12.33 -0.87
N ILE A 103 -28.03 -11.76 0.34
CA ILE A 103 -28.65 -12.38 1.54
C ILE A 103 -30.16 -12.51 1.36
N GLU A 104 -30.83 -11.47 0.86
CA GLU A 104 -32.28 -11.46 0.66
C GLU A 104 -32.69 -12.57 -0.32
N LYS A 105 -32.06 -12.64 -1.49
CA LYS A 105 -32.28 -13.72 -2.48
C LYS A 105 -32.06 -15.11 -1.89
N PHE A 106 -31.02 -15.27 -1.07
CA PHE A 106 -30.75 -16.55 -0.41
C PHE A 106 -31.84 -16.91 0.61
N SER A 107 -32.40 -15.92 1.32
CA SER A 107 -33.50 -16.14 2.26
C SER A 107 -34.79 -16.57 1.56
N GLU A 108 -35.14 -15.95 0.43
CA GLU A 108 -36.29 -16.31 -0.39
C GLU A 108 -36.16 -17.74 -0.92
N PHE A 109 -35.00 -18.08 -1.47
CA PHE A 109 -34.71 -19.42 -1.97
C PHE A 109 -34.86 -20.48 -0.87
N ARG A 110 -34.36 -20.19 0.34
CA ARG A 110 -34.48 -21.10 1.49
C ARG A 110 -35.95 -21.31 1.89
N ASN A 111 -36.73 -20.25 1.96
CA ASN A 111 -38.14 -20.31 2.33
C ASN A 111 -38.97 -21.08 1.29
N ALA A 112 -38.69 -20.89 0.00
CA ALA A 112 -39.32 -21.64 -1.08
C ALA A 112 -39.03 -23.15 -1.00
N LYS A 113 -37.81 -23.53 -0.58
CA LYS A 113 -37.42 -24.94 -0.40
C LYS A 113 -38.01 -25.60 0.85
N ALA A 114 -38.36 -24.84 1.88
CA ALA A 114 -38.90 -25.39 3.13
C ALA A 114 -40.44 -25.56 3.11
N GLY A 115 -41.13 -24.88 2.20
CA GLY A 115 -42.59 -24.92 2.07
C GLY A 115 -43.14 -25.90 1.01
N GLY A 116 -42.28 -26.66 0.33
CA GLY A 116 -42.65 -27.69 -0.65
C GLY A 116 -42.07 -29.05 -0.26
#